data_AF-A0A8S3SZ30-F1
#
_entry.id   AF-A0A8S3SZ30-F1
#
_cell.length_a   1.000
_cell.length_b   1.000
_cell.length_c   1.000
_cell.angle_alpha   90.00
_cell.angle_beta   90.00
_cell.angle_gamma   90.00
#
_symmetry.space_group_name_H-M   'P 1'
#
loop_
_entity.id
_entity.type
_entity.pdbx_description
1 polymer ?
#
loop_
_entity_poly.entity_id
_entity_poly.type
_entity_poly.pdbx_seq_one_letter_code
_entity_poly.pdbx_strand_id
1 'polypeptide(L)'
;MSTSEYSNLGKSEDTWTCPSCCKPNNSSTKIYFIPNGDDSKHSIQNISTNPLMVDSISEASIPSTSGSSINSPSFNTTSFSTDIPIMTSSPKPTKTKPATKKQKRVPTKMTLGRNTHPWINTTIRRKINQKQKAHKKARKTKKKRDKDRYKRLQQEVQWEVRQANKKYMEEVSSDYRDNAKKFWSYIKSKGNDWTYDNADGGPGSVGTVLRVQQDGSVLVSKITTKSMLTLV
;
A
#
# COMPACT_ATOMS: atom_id res chain seq x y z
N MET A 1 3.41 -63.02 -12.36
CA MET A 1 4.51 -62.05 -12.56
C MET A 1 4.23 -61.29 -13.86
N SER A 2 3.79 -60.04 -13.77
CA SER A 2 3.73 -59.12 -14.92
C SER A 2 3.88 -57.70 -14.41
N THR A 3 4.78 -57.00 -15.08
CA THR A 3 5.46 -55.78 -14.65
C THR A 3 4.60 -54.54 -14.86
N SER A 4 4.73 -53.62 -13.92
CA SER A 4 4.15 -52.29 -13.90
C SER A 4 4.77 -51.37 -14.96
N GLU A 5 3.94 -50.75 -15.79
CA GLU A 5 4.31 -49.56 -16.55
C GLU A 5 3.73 -48.32 -15.85
N TYR A 6 4.57 -47.64 -15.09
CA TYR A 6 4.30 -46.30 -14.56
C TYR A 6 4.80 -45.30 -15.60
N SER A 7 3.88 -44.76 -16.40
CA SER A 7 4.16 -43.72 -17.37
C SER A 7 4.67 -42.44 -16.68
N ASN A 8 5.90 -42.07 -17.06
CA ASN A 8 6.60 -40.84 -16.73
C ASN A 8 5.74 -39.60 -17.03
N LEU A 9 5.29 -38.88 -15.99
CA LEU A 9 4.82 -37.51 -16.15
C LEU A 9 6.03 -36.62 -16.45
N GLY A 10 6.12 -36.18 -17.70
CA GLY A 10 7.03 -35.14 -18.14
C GLY A 10 6.91 -33.90 -17.27
N LYS A 11 8.03 -33.54 -16.63
CA LYS A 11 8.22 -32.24 -16.02
C LYS A 11 8.33 -31.22 -17.16
N SER A 12 7.22 -30.60 -17.56
CA SER A 12 7.31 -29.37 -18.33
C SER A 12 7.83 -28.29 -17.39
N GLU A 13 9.07 -27.86 -17.63
CA GLU A 13 9.60 -26.63 -17.04
C GLU A 13 8.86 -25.46 -17.69
N ASP A 14 7.65 -25.19 -17.18
CA ASP A 14 6.94 -23.98 -17.49
C ASP A 14 7.70 -22.81 -16.86
N THR A 15 8.68 -22.30 -17.59
CA THR A 15 9.23 -20.97 -17.41
C THR A 15 8.12 -19.98 -17.70
N TRP A 16 7.33 -19.67 -16.67
CA TRP A 16 6.34 -18.59 -16.71
C TRP A 16 7.07 -17.24 -16.77
N THR A 17 7.57 -16.86 -17.94
CA THR A 17 7.84 -15.47 -18.29
C THR A 17 6.52 -14.74 -18.26
N CYS A 18 6.26 -14.02 -17.16
CA CYS A 18 5.09 -13.18 -16.96
C CYS A 18 5.06 -12.11 -18.06
N PRO A 19 4.17 -12.18 -19.06
CA PRO A 19 4.09 -11.16 -20.08
C PRO A 19 3.33 -9.98 -19.47
N SER A 20 4.02 -8.86 -19.29
CA SER A 20 3.46 -7.49 -19.36
C SER A 20 2.57 -6.93 -18.22
N CYS A 21 2.10 -7.69 -17.23
CA CYS A 21 1.02 -7.17 -16.34
C CYS A 21 1.46 -6.53 -15.00
N CYS A 22 2.75 -6.37 -14.70
CA CYS A 22 3.20 -5.70 -13.49
C CYS A 22 4.27 -4.65 -13.80
N LYS A 23 3.94 -3.64 -14.61
CA LYS A 23 4.61 -2.35 -14.42
C LYS A 23 4.15 -1.86 -13.04
N PRO A 24 5.06 -1.61 -12.08
CA PRO A 24 4.66 -0.90 -10.88
C PRO A 24 4.10 0.44 -11.33
N ASN A 25 2.79 0.64 -11.17
CA ASN A 25 2.21 1.98 -11.10
C ASN A 25 2.69 2.59 -9.78
N ASN A 26 3.99 2.86 -9.73
CA ASN A 26 4.54 3.94 -8.96
C ASN A 26 3.93 5.19 -9.60
N SER A 27 2.96 5.78 -8.93
CA SER A 27 2.73 7.22 -9.05
C SER A 27 3.92 7.95 -8.40
N SER A 28 5.14 7.55 -8.77
CA SER A 28 6.31 8.40 -8.64
C SER A 28 6.05 9.50 -9.64
N THR A 29 5.85 10.71 -9.14
CA THR A 29 6.13 11.91 -9.90
C THR A 29 7.50 11.68 -10.56
N LYS A 30 7.51 11.35 -11.86
CA LYS A 30 8.75 11.14 -12.59
C LYS A 30 9.31 12.52 -12.86
N ILE A 31 10.29 12.91 -12.05
CA ILE A 31 11.10 14.09 -12.32
C ILE A 31 12.09 13.66 -13.40
N TYR A 32 11.83 14.06 -14.65
CA TYR A 32 12.76 13.83 -15.74
C TYR A 32 13.82 14.93 -15.70
N PHE A 33 15.07 14.54 -15.46
CA PHE A 33 16.22 15.40 -15.70
C PHE A 33 16.59 15.26 -17.18
N ILE A 34 16.38 16.33 -17.95
CA ILE A 34 16.89 16.42 -19.31
C ILE A 34 18.37 16.80 -19.17
N PRO A 35 19.33 15.95 -19.60
CA PRO A 35 20.71 16.39 -19.71
C PRO A 35 20.74 17.53 -20.73
N ASN A 36 21.37 18.65 -20.36
CA ASN A 36 21.59 19.78 -21.26
C ASN A 36 22.46 19.30 -22.43
N GLY A 37 21.80 18.82 -23.49
CA GLY A 37 22.37 18.52 -24.78
C GLY A 37 22.11 19.69 -25.71
N ASP A 38 23.17 20.08 -26.39
CA ASP A 38 23.31 21.24 -27.28
C ASP A 38 22.11 21.52 -28.19
N ASP A 39 21.92 22.81 -28.46
CA ASP A 39 20.87 23.45 -29.25
C ASP A 39 20.74 22.95 -30.71
N SER A 40 20.37 21.68 -30.88
CA SER A 40 19.99 21.10 -32.17
C SER A 40 18.51 21.37 -32.43
N LYS A 41 18.27 22.33 -33.32
CA LYS A 41 16.98 22.73 -33.88
C LYS A 41 16.24 21.53 -34.49
N HIS A 42 15.38 20.86 -33.73
CA HIS A 42 14.39 19.95 -34.30
C HIS A 42 13.04 20.67 -34.49
N SER A 43 12.76 20.95 -35.76
CA SER A 43 11.48 21.42 -36.29
C SER A 43 10.36 20.44 -35.90
N ILE A 44 9.49 20.86 -34.98
CA ILE A 44 8.29 20.12 -34.61
C ILE A 44 7.29 20.25 -35.77
N GLN A 45 7.06 19.16 -36.50
CA GLN A 45 5.93 19.07 -37.43
C GLN A 45 4.64 18.84 -36.64
N ASN A 46 3.65 19.69 -36.90
CA ASN A 46 2.29 19.64 -36.35
C ASN A 46 1.64 18.29 -36.64
N ILE A 47 1.26 17.57 -35.59
CA ILE A 47 0.42 16.37 -35.70
C ILE A 47 -1.03 16.85 -35.68
N SER A 48 -1.69 16.74 -36.83
CA SER A 48 -3.11 16.99 -37.05
C SER A 48 -3.96 16.06 -36.17
N THR A 49 -4.60 16.60 -35.14
CA THR A 49 -5.57 15.88 -34.32
C THR A 49 -6.90 15.77 -35.05
N ASN A 50 -7.26 14.56 -35.46
CA ASN A 50 -8.61 14.25 -35.94
C ASN A 50 -9.62 14.35 -34.79
N PRO A 51 -10.79 14.98 -34.99
CA PRO A 51 -11.85 15.04 -33.99
C PRO A 51 -12.54 13.67 -33.84
N LEU A 52 -12.53 13.14 -32.62
CA LEU A 52 -13.29 11.95 -32.22
C LEU A 52 -14.79 12.27 -32.26
N MET A 53 -15.54 11.47 -33.01
CA MET A 53 -16.99 11.45 -33.00
C MET A 53 -17.49 11.04 -31.61
N VAL A 54 -18.36 11.87 -31.05
CA VAL A 54 -19.12 11.60 -29.83
C VAL A 54 -20.33 10.75 -30.20
N ASP A 55 -20.26 9.45 -29.95
CA ASP A 55 -21.44 8.59 -30.04
C ASP A 55 -22.38 8.88 -28.86
N SER A 56 -23.59 9.31 -29.23
CA SER A 56 -24.70 9.61 -28.35
C SER A 56 -25.20 8.31 -27.70
N ILE A 57 -24.85 8.09 -26.43
CA ILE A 57 -25.38 6.98 -25.65
C ILE A 57 -26.76 7.39 -25.10
N SER A 58 -27.79 6.79 -25.66
CA SER A 58 -29.18 6.88 -25.22
C SER A 58 -29.36 6.40 -23.78
N GLU A 59 -30.07 7.22 -23.03
CA GLU A 59 -30.51 7.08 -21.64
C GLU A 59 -31.39 5.84 -21.46
N ALA A 60 -30.80 4.73 -20.97
CA ALA A 60 -31.55 3.53 -20.61
C ALA A 60 -32.11 3.67 -19.20
N SER A 61 -33.44 3.70 -19.10
CA SER A 61 -34.22 3.76 -17.86
C SER A 61 -33.85 2.62 -16.91
N ILE A 62 -33.52 2.97 -15.67
CA ILE A 62 -33.19 2.04 -14.60
C ILE A 62 -34.51 1.48 -14.02
N PRO A 63 -34.74 0.16 -13.98
CA PRO A 63 -35.90 -0.41 -13.32
C PRO A 63 -35.78 -0.26 -11.80
N SER A 64 -36.81 0.33 -11.20
CA SER A 64 -37.02 0.46 -9.76
C SER A 64 -37.24 -0.92 -9.13
N THR A 65 -36.19 -1.52 -8.59
CA THR A 65 -36.27 -2.79 -7.83
C THR A 65 -36.87 -2.53 -6.45
N SER A 66 -38.15 -2.85 -6.31
CA SER A 66 -38.92 -2.86 -5.06
C SER A 66 -38.34 -3.85 -4.04
N GLY A 67 -38.40 -3.45 -2.77
CA GLY A 67 -37.66 -4.01 -1.65
C GLY A 67 -37.85 -5.50 -1.39
N SER A 68 -36.73 -6.17 -1.17
CA SER A 68 -36.69 -7.48 -0.51
C SER A 68 -36.50 -7.28 0.99
N SER A 69 -37.55 -7.63 1.73
CA SER A 69 -37.59 -7.73 3.19
C SER A 69 -36.49 -8.68 3.68
N ILE A 70 -35.49 -8.12 4.37
CA ILE A 70 -34.41 -8.88 4.98
C ILE A 70 -34.93 -9.39 6.33
N ASN A 71 -35.25 -10.68 6.39
CA ASN A 71 -35.51 -11.39 7.64
C ASN A 71 -34.23 -11.34 8.50
N SER A 72 -34.29 -10.59 9.60
CA SER A 72 -33.26 -10.55 10.63
C SER A 72 -33.03 -11.94 11.21
N PRO A 73 -31.81 -12.50 11.18
CA PRO A 73 -31.53 -13.76 11.85
C PRO A 73 -31.56 -13.56 13.37
N SER A 74 -32.51 -14.23 14.02
CA SER A 74 -32.57 -14.43 15.47
C SER A 74 -31.25 -15.05 15.96
N PHE A 75 -30.51 -14.32 16.78
CA PHE A 75 -29.34 -14.86 17.47
C PHE A 75 -29.82 -15.64 18.68
N ASN A 76 -29.76 -16.97 18.60
CA ASN A 76 -30.09 -17.85 19.70
C ASN A 76 -28.98 -17.76 20.75
N THR A 77 -29.26 -17.04 21.83
CA THR A 77 -28.42 -16.94 23.03
C THR A 77 -28.21 -18.34 23.60
N THR A 78 -27.08 -18.95 23.27
CA THR A 78 -26.68 -20.23 23.85
C THR A 78 -26.05 -19.93 25.21
N SER A 79 -26.84 -20.08 26.27
CA SER A 79 -26.40 -20.02 27.66
C SER A 79 -25.39 -21.15 27.92
N PHE A 80 -24.10 -20.80 27.97
CA PHE A 80 -23.06 -21.70 28.45
C PHE A 80 -23.25 -21.89 29.97
N SER A 81 -23.78 -23.04 30.37
CA SER A 81 -23.79 -23.50 31.77
C SER A 81 -22.35 -23.80 32.17
N THR A 82 -21.80 -22.98 33.06
CA THR A 82 -20.52 -23.25 33.73
C THR A 82 -20.78 -24.04 35.00
N ASP A 83 -20.88 -25.36 34.86
CA ASP A 83 -20.71 -26.29 35.97
C ASP A 83 -19.24 -26.74 35.98
N ILE A 84 -18.41 -25.99 36.71
CA ILE A 84 -17.02 -26.40 37.01
C ILE A 84 -17.00 -26.93 38.45
N PRO A 85 -16.62 -28.20 38.67
CA PRO A 85 -16.50 -28.76 40.01
C PRO A 85 -15.33 -28.11 40.77
N ILE A 86 -15.66 -27.53 41.92
CA ILE A 86 -14.71 -27.01 42.91
C ILE A 86 -14.07 -28.21 43.61
N MET A 87 -12.85 -28.58 43.22
CA MET A 87 -12.00 -29.48 44.01
C MET A 87 -11.11 -28.64 44.92
N THR A 88 -11.56 -28.46 46.16
CA THR A 88 -10.74 -27.94 47.26
C THR A 88 -9.76 -29.01 47.71
N SER A 89 -8.47 -28.87 47.38
CA SER A 89 -7.39 -29.57 48.08
C SER A 89 -6.40 -28.54 48.63
N SER A 90 -6.45 -28.37 49.95
CA SER A 90 -5.58 -27.49 50.74
C SER A 90 -4.11 -27.93 50.65
N PRO A 91 -3.19 -27.06 50.19
CA PRO A 91 -1.76 -27.33 50.29
C PRO A 91 -1.22 -26.98 51.69
N LYS A 92 -0.47 -27.90 52.29
CA LYS A 92 0.27 -27.69 53.56
C LYS A 92 1.36 -26.61 53.41
N PRO A 93 1.57 -25.72 54.40
CA PRO A 93 2.62 -24.72 54.37
C PRO A 93 3.98 -25.33 54.76
N THR A 94 4.84 -25.61 53.78
CA THR A 94 6.26 -25.89 54.02
C THR A 94 7.06 -24.58 54.07
N LYS A 95 7.59 -24.26 55.26
CA LYS A 95 8.46 -23.10 55.51
C LYS A 95 9.76 -23.22 54.72
N THR A 96 9.76 -22.69 53.51
CA THR A 96 10.94 -22.61 52.65
C THR A 96 11.44 -21.16 52.67
N LYS A 97 12.71 -20.98 53.06
CA LYS A 97 13.39 -19.67 53.12
C LYS A 97 13.21 -18.89 51.79
N PRO A 98 12.91 -17.58 51.82
CA PRO A 98 12.65 -16.81 50.60
C PRO A 98 13.95 -16.55 49.83
N ALA A 99 14.25 -17.41 48.86
CA ALA A 99 15.18 -17.07 47.80
C ALA A 99 14.56 -15.95 46.95
N THR A 100 15.27 -14.82 46.85
CA THR A 100 14.91 -13.59 46.12
C THR A 100 14.69 -13.86 44.63
N LYS A 101 13.49 -14.33 44.29
CA LYS A 101 13.07 -14.71 42.93
C LYS A 101 12.54 -13.50 42.15
N LYS A 102 13.31 -13.10 41.13
CA LYS A 102 12.83 -12.65 39.80
C LYS A 102 11.74 -11.57 39.74
N GLN A 103 11.91 -10.41 40.39
CA GLN A 103 11.08 -9.22 40.11
C GLN A 103 11.56 -8.41 38.87
N LYS A 104 12.10 -9.05 37.83
CA LYS A 104 12.66 -8.37 36.64
C LYS A 104 12.08 -8.86 35.29
N ARG A 105 10.89 -9.46 35.27
CA ARG A 105 10.24 -9.91 34.02
C ARG A 105 8.76 -9.51 33.89
N VAL A 106 8.32 -8.45 34.57
CA VAL A 106 7.02 -7.85 34.27
C VAL A 106 7.26 -6.74 33.25
N PRO A 107 6.75 -6.84 32.00
CA PRO A 107 6.88 -5.78 31.02
C PRO A 107 6.20 -4.52 31.55
N THR A 108 6.98 -3.55 32.00
CA THR A 108 6.46 -2.30 32.59
C THR A 108 5.95 -1.35 31.51
N LYS A 109 6.40 -1.53 30.25
CA LYS A 109 5.96 -0.73 29.12
C LYS A 109 4.85 -1.46 28.40
N MET A 110 3.62 -0.96 28.53
CA MET A 110 2.57 -1.29 27.58
C MET A 110 3.07 -0.86 26.20
N THR A 111 3.07 -1.79 25.25
CA THR A 111 3.43 -1.47 23.88
C THR A 111 2.41 -0.45 23.38
N LEU A 112 2.85 0.82 23.25
CA LEU A 112 2.09 1.85 22.56
C LEU A 112 1.60 1.24 21.24
N GLY A 113 0.29 1.28 21.01
CA GLY A 113 -0.29 0.69 19.81
C GLY A 113 0.47 1.17 18.58
N ARG A 114 0.79 0.27 17.64
CA ARG A 114 1.57 0.63 16.46
C ARG A 114 0.92 1.81 15.78
N ASN A 115 1.61 2.96 15.82
CA ASN A 115 1.21 4.20 15.15
C ASN A 115 1.02 3.89 13.67
N THR A 116 -0.22 3.60 13.32
CA THR A 116 -0.58 3.34 11.94
C THR A 116 -0.91 4.68 11.35
N HIS A 117 -0.55 4.88 10.09
CA HIS A 117 -0.81 6.15 9.41
C HIS A 117 -2.26 6.61 9.64
N PRO A 118 -2.48 7.93 9.82
CA PRO A 118 -3.78 8.47 10.22
C PRO A 118 -4.90 8.15 9.21
N TRP A 119 -4.55 7.93 7.94
CA TRP A 119 -5.50 7.53 6.89
C TRP A 119 -5.86 6.04 6.87
N ILE A 120 -5.31 5.20 7.77
CA ILE A 120 -5.58 3.75 7.78
C ILE A 120 -6.64 3.39 8.83
N ASN A 121 -7.87 3.30 8.33
CA ASN A 121 -9.04 2.93 9.11
C ASN A 121 -9.08 1.42 9.46
N THR A 122 -9.90 1.05 10.44
CA THR A 122 -10.12 -0.35 10.85
C THR A 122 -10.64 -1.22 9.70
N THR A 123 -11.45 -0.67 8.81
CA THR A 123 -11.96 -1.34 7.61
C THR A 123 -10.83 -1.76 6.66
N ILE A 124 -9.94 -0.81 6.33
CA ILE A 124 -8.76 -1.04 5.49
C ILE A 124 -7.85 -2.10 6.14
N ARG A 125 -7.64 -2.04 7.46
CA ARG A 125 -6.88 -3.08 8.19
C ARG A 125 -7.51 -4.46 8.07
N ARG A 126 -8.84 -4.56 8.19
CA ARG A 126 -9.56 -5.83 7.99
C ARG A 126 -9.32 -6.36 6.57
N LYS A 127 -9.38 -5.52 5.54
CA LYS A 127 -9.06 -5.94 4.15
C LYS A 127 -7.61 -6.35 3.97
N ILE A 128 -6.65 -5.63 4.56
CA ILE A 128 -5.22 -6.03 4.58
C ILE A 128 -5.06 -7.43 5.19
N ASN A 129 -5.72 -7.69 6.32
CA ASN A 129 -5.67 -9.00 6.98
C ASN A 129 -6.35 -10.09 6.12
N GLN A 130 -7.48 -9.79 5.47
CA GLN A 130 -8.12 -10.71 4.52
C GLN A 130 -7.20 -11.03 3.34
N LYS A 131 -6.54 -10.03 2.75
CA LYS A 131 -5.53 -10.19 1.71
C LYS A 131 -4.39 -11.11 2.18
N GLN A 132 -3.87 -10.90 3.39
CA GLN A 132 -2.81 -11.74 3.97
C GLN A 132 -3.27 -13.20 4.18
N LYS A 133 -4.50 -13.41 4.67
CA LYS A 133 -5.09 -14.74 4.80
C LYS A 133 -5.22 -15.43 3.44
N ALA A 134 -5.73 -14.72 2.43
CA ALA A 134 -5.84 -15.23 1.06
C ALA A 134 -4.48 -15.59 0.46
N HIS A 135 -3.46 -14.74 0.66
CA HIS A 135 -2.08 -15.01 0.22
C HIS A 135 -1.50 -16.28 0.87
N LYS A 136 -1.63 -16.41 2.19
CA LYS A 136 -1.20 -17.62 2.93
C LYS A 136 -1.89 -18.87 2.38
N LYS A 137 -3.19 -18.78 2.08
CA LYS A 137 -3.95 -19.89 1.47
C LYS A 137 -3.43 -20.23 0.07
N ALA A 138 -3.28 -19.24 -0.81
CA ALA A 138 -2.79 -19.44 -2.17
C ALA A 138 -1.39 -20.07 -2.21
N ARG A 139 -0.50 -19.70 -1.28
CA ARG A 139 0.82 -20.32 -1.15
C ARG A 139 0.76 -21.79 -0.73
N LYS A 140 -0.19 -22.16 0.15
CA LYS A 140 -0.38 -23.53 0.62
C LYS A 140 -1.02 -24.43 -0.45
N THR A 141 -2.10 -23.98 -1.08
CA THR A 141 -2.90 -24.82 -1.99
C THR A 141 -2.39 -24.83 -3.43
N LYS A 142 -1.67 -23.78 -3.86
CA LYS A 142 -1.20 -23.56 -5.24
C LYS A 142 -2.31 -23.54 -6.33
N LYS A 143 -3.59 -23.58 -5.95
CA LYS A 143 -4.75 -23.56 -6.88
C LYS A 143 -4.93 -22.18 -7.52
N LYS A 144 -5.27 -22.14 -8.82
CA LYS A 144 -5.54 -20.91 -9.58
C LYS A 144 -6.61 -20.04 -8.91
N ARG A 145 -7.73 -20.63 -8.48
CA ARG A 145 -8.83 -19.94 -7.79
C ARG A 145 -8.38 -19.16 -6.54
N ASP A 146 -7.49 -19.72 -5.72
CA ASP A 146 -7.00 -19.03 -4.52
C ASP A 146 -6.03 -17.89 -4.88
N LYS A 147 -5.21 -18.06 -5.94
CA LYS A 147 -4.35 -16.99 -6.48
C LYS A 147 -5.18 -15.83 -7.03
N ASP A 148 -6.25 -16.10 -7.78
CA ASP A 148 -7.13 -15.07 -8.34
C ASP A 148 -7.86 -14.30 -7.24
N ARG A 149 -8.36 -15.01 -6.21
CA ARG A 149 -8.96 -14.37 -5.02
C ARG A 149 -7.98 -13.43 -4.33
N TYR A 150 -6.72 -13.83 -4.18
CA TYR A 150 -5.68 -12.99 -3.61
C TYR A 150 -5.43 -11.73 -4.46
N LYS A 151 -5.32 -11.86 -5.78
CA LYS A 151 -5.11 -10.71 -6.70
C LYS A 151 -6.24 -9.68 -6.61
N ARG A 152 -7.50 -10.11 -6.56
CA ARG A 152 -8.66 -9.22 -6.38
C ARG A 152 -8.57 -8.42 -5.08
N LEU A 153 -8.35 -9.12 -3.95
CA LEU A 153 -8.18 -8.47 -2.64
C LEU A 153 -6.95 -7.55 -2.59
N GLN A 154 -5.89 -7.87 -3.33
CA GLN A 154 -4.71 -7.01 -3.42
C GLN A 154 -5.02 -5.68 -4.11
N GLN A 155 -5.70 -5.73 -5.25
CA GLN A 155 -6.12 -4.54 -6.00
C GLN A 155 -7.09 -3.69 -5.18
N GLU A 156 -8.07 -4.31 -4.54
CA GLU A 156 -9.06 -3.64 -3.69
C GLU A 156 -8.37 -2.91 -2.52
N VAL A 157 -7.50 -3.59 -1.78
CA VAL A 157 -6.71 -2.98 -0.69
C VAL A 157 -5.85 -1.83 -1.20
N GLN A 158 -5.21 -1.99 -2.37
CA GLN A 158 -4.37 -0.95 -2.94
C GLN A 158 -5.18 0.29 -3.32
N TRP A 159 -6.35 0.09 -3.94
CA TRP A 159 -7.24 1.17 -4.31
C TRP A 159 -7.76 1.91 -3.07
N GLU A 160 -8.22 1.19 -2.04
CA GLU A 160 -8.70 1.84 -0.80
C GLU A 160 -7.62 2.62 -0.07
N VAL A 161 -6.40 2.09 0.02
CA VAL A 161 -5.28 2.79 0.65
C VAL A 161 -4.95 4.07 -0.11
N ARG A 162 -5.00 4.05 -1.45
CA ARG A 162 -4.80 5.24 -2.28
C ARG A 162 -5.92 6.27 -2.07
N GLN A 163 -7.18 5.84 -2.07
CA GLN A 163 -8.32 6.73 -1.85
C GLN A 163 -8.27 7.37 -0.45
N ALA A 164 -7.98 6.59 0.59
CA ALA A 164 -7.89 7.10 1.96
C ALA A 164 -6.73 8.10 2.13
N ASN A 165 -5.58 7.81 1.52
CA ASN A 165 -4.45 8.75 1.50
C ASN A 165 -4.81 10.03 0.74
N LYS A 166 -5.43 9.92 -0.45
CA LYS A 166 -5.87 11.07 -1.24
C LYS A 166 -6.82 11.97 -0.44
N LYS A 167 -7.83 11.39 0.20
CA LYS A 167 -8.78 12.11 1.05
C LYS A 167 -8.08 12.81 2.21
N TYR A 168 -7.20 12.11 2.93
CA TYR A 168 -6.42 12.72 4.01
C TYR A 168 -5.56 13.88 3.52
N MET A 169 -5.04 13.79 2.30
CA MET A 169 -4.25 14.87 1.70
C MET A 169 -5.09 16.10 1.36
N GLU A 170 -6.28 15.89 0.83
CA GLU A 170 -7.24 16.97 0.58
C GLU A 170 -7.58 17.68 1.91
N GLU A 171 -7.84 16.93 2.99
CA GLU A 171 -8.10 17.48 4.34
C GLU A 171 -6.89 18.22 4.95
N VAL A 172 -5.68 17.65 4.86
CA VAL A 172 -4.47 18.31 5.38
C VAL A 172 -4.11 19.56 4.58
N SER A 173 -4.44 19.57 3.29
CA SER A 173 -4.19 20.72 2.41
C SER A 173 -5.23 21.81 2.59
N SER A 174 -6.50 21.49 2.87
CA SER A 174 -7.51 22.50 3.20
C SER A 174 -7.18 23.23 4.50
N ASP A 175 -6.71 22.48 5.50
CA ASP A 175 -6.49 22.99 6.86
C ASP A 175 -5.09 23.60 7.06
N TYR A 176 -4.33 23.83 5.99
CA TYR A 176 -2.90 24.18 6.11
C TYR A 176 -2.66 25.53 6.79
N ARG A 177 -3.62 26.47 6.68
CA ARG A 177 -3.56 27.79 7.32
C ARG A 177 -3.65 27.67 8.84
N ASP A 178 -4.54 26.81 9.33
CA ASP A 178 -4.81 26.64 10.75
C ASP A 178 -3.83 25.65 11.40
N ASN A 179 -3.38 24.64 10.64
CA ASN A 179 -2.61 23.51 11.15
C ASN A 179 -1.31 23.26 10.35
N ALA A 180 -0.52 24.30 10.11
CA ALA A 180 0.74 24.23 9.36
C ALA A 180 1.69 23.12 9.84
N LYS A 181 1.73 22.84 11.15
CA LYS A 181 2.55 21.75 11.72
C LYS A 181 2.18 20.37 11.17
N LYS A 182 0.88 20.07 11.02
CA LYS A 182 0.38 18.79 10.50
C LYS A 182 0.78 18.63 9.02
N PHE A 183 0.59 19.68 8.24
CA PHE A 183 0.99 19.75 6.83
C PHE A 183 2.50 19.51 6.66
N TRP A 184 3.34 20.30 7.34
CA TRP A 184 4.80 20.15 7.23
C TRP A 184 5.33 18.82 7.78
N SER A 185 4.69 18.27 8.83
CA SER A 185 5.01 16.92 9.31
C SER A 185 4.74 15.87 8.21
N TYR A 186 3.61 15.98 7.51
CA TYR A 186 3.30 15.11 6.37
C TYR A 186 4.32 15.26 5.24
N ILE A 187 4.61 16.48 4.79
CA ILE A 187 5.57 16.74 3.70
C ILE A 187 6.96 16.17 4.06
N LYS A 188 7.44 16.40 5.29
CA LYS A 188 8.70 15.82 5.76
C LYS A 188 8.68 14.29 5.79
N SER A 189 7.56 13.68 6.18
CA SER A 189 7.42 12.22 6.15
C SER A 189 7.48 11.63 4.73
N LYS A 190 7.16 12.44 3.71
CA LYS A 190 7.26 12.07 2.28
C LYS A 190 8.62 12.32 1.68
N GLY A 191 9.33 13.37 2.12
CA GLY A 191 10.67 13.70 1.64
C GLY A 191 11.68 12.57 1.85
N ASN A 192 11.45 11.69 2.82
CA ASN A 192 12.33 10.54 3.09
C ASN A 192 12.19 9.40 2.07
N ASP A 193 11.18 9.43 1.18
CA ASP A 193 11.02 8.48 0.06
C ASP A 193 11.69 8.99 -1.23
N TRP A 194 12.47 10.09 -1.17
CA TRP A 194 13.36 10.51 -2.26
C TRP A 194 14.39 9.42 -2.53
N THR A 195 14.07 8.58 -3.51
CA THR A 195 14.85 7.41 -3.92
C THR A 195 15.82 7.73 -5.04
N TYR A 196 15.90 9.01 -5.44
CA TYR A 196 16.77 9.48 -6.50
C TYR A 196 18.15 9.92 -5.97
N ASP A 197 18.69 9.28 -4.92
CA ASP A 197 20.03 9.50 -4.36
C ASP A 197 20.48 10.99 -4.40
N ASN A 198 21.72 11.25 -4.81
CA ASN A 198 22.29 12.56 -5.10
C ASN A 198 21.92 13.06 -6.51
N ALA A 199 20.81 12.62 -7.10
CA ALA A 199 20.39 13.13 -8.40
C ALA A 199 19.98 14.61 -8.34
N ASP A 200 19.82 15.21 -7.17
CA ASP A 200 19.74 16.65 -6.96
C ASP A 200 21.12 17.32 -6.78
N GLY A 201 22.15 16.55 -6.43
CA GLY A 201 23.49 17.01 -6.07
C GLY A 201 23.86 16.71 -4.62
N GLY A 202 23.00 16.02 -3.86
CA GLY A 202 23.23 15.69 -2.45
C GLY A 202 22.68 16.76 -1.50
N PRO A 203 22.87 16.58 -0.18
CA PRO A 203 22.30 17.44 0.84
C PRO A 203 22.75 18.90 0.66
N GLY A 204 21.78 19.81 0.52
CA GLY A 204 22.03 21.25 0.36
C GLY A 204 22.05 21.75 -1.09
N SER A 205 21.88 20.86 -2.07
CA SER A 205 21.69 21.28 -3.47
C SER A 205 20.32 21.97 -3.67
N VAL A 206 20.33 23.13 -4.33
CA VAL A 206 19.12 23.91 -4.62
C VAL A 206 18.88 23.89 -6.13
N GLY A 207 17.66 23.50 -6.52
CA GLY A 207 17.19 23.55 -7.91
C GLY A 207 16.15 24.66 -8.12
N THR A 208 16.07 25.18 -9.33
CA THR A 208 15.04 26.14 -9.74
C THR A 208 13.93 25.42 -10.49
N VAL A 209 12.68 25.61 -10.07
CA VAL A 209 11.52 25.06 -10.79
C VAL A 209 11.38 25.79 -12.13
N LEU A 210 11.51 25.06 -13.24
CA LEU A 210 11.33 25.59 -14.58
C LEU A 210 9.84 25.64 -14.96
N ARG A 211 9.12 24.53 -14.75
CA ARG A 211 7.74 24.39 -15.21
C ARG A 211 6.97 23.34 -14.41
N VAL A 212 5.68 23.57 -14.20
CA VAL A 212 4.72 22.59 -13.70
C VAL A 212 3.86 22.11 -14.88
N GLN A 213 3.81 20.79 -15.09
CA GLN A 213 3.01 20.18 -16.15
C GLN A 213 1.56 19.91 -15.67
N GLN A 214 0.63 19.73 -16.62
CA GLN A 214 -0.79 19.49 -16.33
C GLN A 214 -1.05 18.16 -15.61
N ASP A 215 -0.12 17.19 -15.70
CA ASP A 215 -0.17 15.91 -15.01
C ASP A 215 0.32 15.99 -13.54
N GLY A 216 0.72 17.17 -13.09
CA GLY A 216 1.26 17.41 -11.74
C GLY A 216 2.76 17.11 -11.61
N SER A 217 3.47 16.80 -12.70
CA SER A 217 4.94 16.70 -12.69
C SER A 217 5.60 18.08 -12.70
N VAL A 218 6.75 18.20 -12.03
CA VAL A 218 7.52 19.45 -11.93
C VAL A 218 8.89 19.24 -12.55
N LEU A 219 9.23 20.09 -13.51
CA LEU A 219 10.53 20.13 -14.16
C LEU A 219 11.42 21.11 -13.38
N VAL A 220 12.54 20.61 -12.85
CA VAL A 220 13.46 21.37 -12.00
C VAL A 220 14.83 21.39 -12.67
N SER A 221 15.36 22.59 -12.90
CA SER A 221 16.74 22.77 -13.35
C SER A 221 17.69 22.79 -12.18
N LYS A 222 18.87 22.20 -12.34
CA LYS A 222 19.94 22.32 -11.36
C LYS A 222 20.71 23.60 -11.59
N ILE A 223 20.97 24.34 -10.52
CA ILE A 223 21.96 25.41 -10.56
C ILE A 223 23.33 24.73 -10.58
N THR A 224 23.91 24.60 -11.77
CA THR A 224 25.32 24.21 -11.87
C THR A 224 26.12 25.45 -11.53
N THR A 225 26.65 25.53 -10.31
CA THR A 225 27.68 26.52 -9.98
C THR A 225 28.89 26.18 -10.82
N LYS A 226 28.98 26.77 -12.01
CA LYS A 226 30.16 26.68 -12.88
C LYS A 226 31.30 27.21 -12.03
N SER A 227 32.20 26.34 -11.57
CA SER A 227 33.34 26.75 -10.77
C SER A 227 34.07 27.81 -11.57
N MET A 228 34.03 29.06 -11.11
CA MET A 228 34.90 30.11 -11.62
C MET A 228 36.30 29.72 -11.18
N LEU A 229 36.94 28.86 -11.98
CA LEU A 229 38.36 28.60 -11.92
C LEU A 229 39.03 29.94 -12.21
N THR A 230 39.45 30.59 -11.14
CA THR A 230 40.28 31.79 -11.16
C THR A 230 41.54 31.44 -11.94
N LEU A 231 41.68 31.99 -13.15
CA LEU A 231 42.96 32.03 -13.84
C LEU A 231 43.86 32.98 -13.05
N VAL A 232 44.92 32.40 -12.45
CA VAL A 232 46.03 33.12 -11.82
C VAL A 232 47.02 33.51 -12.91
#